data_AF-A0A9D6L2Q7-F1
#
_entry.id   AF-A0A9D6L2Q7-F1
#
_cell.length_a   1.000
_cell.length_b   1.000
_cell.length_c   1.000
_cell.angle_alpha   90.00
_cell.angle_beta   90.00
_cell.angle_gamma   90.00
#
_symmetry.space_group_name_H-M   'P 1'
#
loop_
_entity.id
_entity.type
_entity.pdbx_description
1 polymer ?
#
loop_
_entity_poly.entity_id
_entity_poly.type
_entity_poly.pdbx_seq_one_letter_code
_entity_poly.pdbx_strand_id
1 'polypeptide(L)'
;MIVSVFRPSTKLASSFENSIPHRLPYLWYITASILLSAACVNTHAQSNERIAVISGDGAYGVWGAGLCLRLHEVDKNEYKIVVGTSTGSLMAPLVLLNKYKLLKTAYTSVTQKDIFNVNPFKPNGQLKALTVGWRFVFNNSLGETYALRRLINK
;
A
#
# COMPACT_ATOMS: atom_id res chain seq x y z
N MET A 1 9.43 3.55 -0.51
CA MET A 1 8.40 2.50 -0.35
C MET A 1 7.46 3.03 0.70
N ILE A 2 6.17 3.20 0.39
CA ILE A 2 5.18 3.76 1.32
C ILE A 2 4.03 2.77 1.46
N VAL A 3 3.65 2.46 2.69
CA VAL A 3 2.47 1.66 3.02
C VAL A 3 1.54 2.54 3.84
N SER A 4 0.36 2.84 3.30
CA SER A 4 -0.66 3.66 3.95
C SER A 4 -1.91 2.82 4.20
N VAL A 5 -2.44 2.88 5.41
CA VAL A 5 -3.69 2.18 5.79
C VAL A 5 -4.77 3.22 6.03
N PHE A 6 -5.87 3.10 5.29
CA PHE A 6 -7.03 3.98 5.39
C PHE A 6 -8.22 3.24 6.01
N ARG A 7 -9.03 3.97 6.79
CA ARG A 7 -10.32 3.51 7.32
C ARG A 7 -11.41 4.50 6.89
N PRO A 8 -12.29 4.15 5.93
CA PRO A 8 -13.40 5.00 5.56
C PRO A 8 -14.41 5.12 6.72
N SER A 9 -14.94 6.33 6.95
CA SER A 9 -16.06 6.55 7.87
C SER A 9 -17.35 6.55 7.04
N THR A 10 -18.29 5.66 7.34
CA THR A 10 -19.46 5.43 6.46
C THR A 10 -20.82 5.55 7.11
N LYS A 11 -20.95 6.00 8.37
CA LYS A 11 -22.28 6.09 8.98
C LYS A 11 -22.43 7.34 9.81
N LEU A 12 -23.22 8.31 9.31
CA LEU A 12 -24.04 9.21 10.13
C LEU A 12 -25.01 10.09 9.32
N ALA A 13 -24.72 10.38 8.06
CA ALA A 13 -25.57 11.26 7.26
C ALA A 13 -27.01 10.74 7.09
N SER A 14 -27.21 9.42 6.95
CA SER A 14 -28.53 8.84 6.65
C SER A 14 -29.45 8.62 7.86
N SER A 15 -28.95 8.75 9.10
CA SER A 15 -29.75 8.45 10.31
C SER A 15 -30.33 9.70 10.97
N PHE A 16 -29.81 10.89 10.66
CA PHE A 16 -30.21 12.14 11.31
C PHE A 16 -31.34 12.88 10.58
N GLU A 17 -31.45 12.70 9.26
CA GLU A 17 -32.43 13.40 8.42
C GLU A 17 -33.89 13.00 8.74
N ASN A 18 -34.10 11.82 9.33
CA ASN A 18 -35.44 11.32 9.66
C ASN A 18 -35.98 11.72 11.04
N SER A 19 -35.25 12.51 11.84
CA SER A 19 -35.59 12.77 13.25
C SER A 19 -35.96 14.24 13.58
N ILE A 20 -36.14 15.12 12.59
CA ILE A 20 -36.41 16.55 12.84
C ILE A 20 -37.92 16.80 12.96
N PRO A 21 -38.47 17.16 14.13
CA PRO A 21 -39.88 17.51 14.28
C PRO A 21 -40.18 18.89 13.66
N HIS A 22 -41.26 18.98 12.88
CA HIS A 22 -41.61 20.14 12.04
C HIS A 22 -42.22 21.37 12.76
N ARG A 23 -42.22 21.44 14.11
CA ARG A 23 -42.76 22.61 14.85
C ARG A 23 -42.03 22.84 16.17
N LEU A 24 -40.99 23.68 16.17
CA LEU A 24 -40.37 24.21 17.40
C LEU A 24 -40.13 25.72 17.29
N PRO A 25 -40.03 26.47 18.41
CA PRO A 25 -39.71 27.89 18.41
C PRO A 25 -38.28 28.15 17.90
N TYR A 26 -38.04 29.30 17.25
CA TYR A 26 -36.73 29.73 16.72
C TYR A 26 -35.55 29.53 17.69
N LEU A 27 -35.76 29.77 18.99
CA LEU A 27 -34.71 29.62 20.00
C LEU A 27 -34.23 28.17 20.19
N TRP A 28 -35.13 27.19 19.97
CA TRP A 28 -34.79 25.76 20.02
C TRP A 28 -33.98 25.32 18.80
N TYR A 29 -34.12 25.99 17.65
CA TYR A 29 -33.29 25.70 16.48
C TYR A 29 -31.84 26.07 16.71
N ILE A 30 -31.56 27.18 17.41
CA ILE A 30 -30.18 27.60 17.70
C ILE A 30 -29.51 26.63 18.67
N THR A 31 -30.19 26.28 19.76
CA THR A 31 -29.65 25.34 20.75
C THR A 31 -29.50 23.95 20.16
N ALA A 32 -30.48 23.47 19.38
CA ALA A 32 -30.39 22.19 18.67
C ALA A 32 -29.28 22.19 17.62
N SER A 33 -29.04 23.28 16.89
CA SER A 33 -27.97 23.36 15.89
C SER A 33 -26.58 23.32 16.53
N ILE A 34 -26.39 24.02 17.66
CA ILE A 34 -25.14 23.98 18.43
C ILE A 34 -24.92 22.57 19.01
N LEU A 35 -25.96 21.96 19.57
CA LEU A 35 -25.90 20.61 20.13
C LEU A 35 -25.63 19.55 19.05
N LEU A 36 -26.26 19.69 17.88
CA LEU A 36 -26.09 18.82 16.72
C LEU A 36 -24.68 18.91 16.16
N SER A 37 -24.13 20.13 16.05
CA SER A 37 -22.75 20.34 15.61
C SER A 37 -21.75 19.72 16.59
N ALA A 38 -21.96 19.89 17.90
CA ALA A 38 -21.13 19.29 18.94
C ALA A 38 -21.23 17.75 18.99
N ALA A 39 -22.40 17.18 18.71
CA ALA A 39 -22.60 15.74 18.62
C ALA A 39 -21.99 15.15 17.34
N CYS A 40 -22.12 15.86 16.21
CA CYS A 40 -21.58 15.46 14.91
C CYS A 40 -20.04 15.43 14.92
N VAL A 41 -19.39 16.36 15.63
CA VAL A 41 -17.92 16.38 15.78
C VAL A 41 -17.40 15.14 16.53
N ASN A 42 -18.16 14.61 17.49
CA ASN A 42 -17.73 13.51 18.35
C ASN A 42 -18.10 12.11 17.83
N THR A 43 -18.93 12.04 16.80
CA THR A 43 -19.31 10.77 16.20
C THR A 43 -18.79 10.72 14.77
N HIS A 44 -17.53 10.36 14.60
CA HIS A 44 -17.10 9.69 13.38
C HIS A 44 -17.02 8.21 13.70
N ALA A 45 -18.13 7.50 13.54
CA ALA A 45 -18.12 6.04 13.58
C ALA A 45 -17.25 5.56 12.42
N GLN A 46 -16.03 5.13 12.74
CA GLN A 46 -15.06 4.62 11.79
C GLN A 46 -15.49 3.21 11.38
N SER A 47 -15.63 2.95 10.08
CA SER A 47 -15.97 1.59 9.65
C SER A 47 -14.80 0.65 9.95
N ASN A 48 -15.11 -0.62 10.23
CA ASN A 48 -14.08 -1.65 10.43
C ASN A 48 -13.36 -2.05 9.13
N GLU A 49 -13.80 -1.52 7.98
CA GLU A 49 -13.20 -1.84 6.70
C GLU A 49 -11.87 -1.10 6.54
N ARG A 50 -10.83 -1.82 6.12
CA ARG A 50 -9.50 -1.25 5.95
C ARG A 50 -9.05 -1.38 4.51
N ILE A 51 -8.43 -0.31 4.02
CA ILE A 51 -7.85 -0.23 2.70
C ILE A 51 -6.34 -0.03 2.87
N ALA A 52 -5.53 -0.89 2.27
CA ALA A 52 -4.08 -0.71 2.23
C ALA A 52 -3.65 -0.19 0.86
N VAL A 53 -2.80 0.82 0.84
CA VAL A 53 -2.17 1.37 -0.37
C VAL A 53 -0.67 1.17 -0.26
N ILE A 54 -0.09 0.45 -1.20
CA ILE A 54 1.33 0.08 -1.24
C ILE A 54 1.97 0.73 -2.47
N SER A 55 2.88 1.67 -2.25
CA SER A 55 3.60 2.32 -3.35
C SER A 55 4.66 1.38 -3.94
N GLY A 56 4.95 1.59 -5.22
CA GLY A 56 6.08 0.97 -5.89
C GLY A 56 7.41 1.54 -5.43
N ASP A 57 8.36 0.68 -5.12
CA ASP A 57 9.75 1.03 -4.92
C ASP A 57 10.60 -0.22 -5.15
N GLY A 58 11.61 -0.15 -6.01
CA GLY A 58 12.29 -1.34 -6.57
C GLY A 58 12.98 -2.18 -5.50
N ALA A 59 14.18 -1.77 -5.10
CA ALA A 59 15.00 -2.50 -4.13
C ALA A 59 14.40 -2.50 -2.70
N TYR A 60 13.55 -1.52 -2.38
CA TYR A 60 12.88 -1.41 -1.08
C TYR A 60 11.64 -2.31 -0.94
N GLY A 61 11.33 -3.13 -1.95
CA GLY A 61 10.25 -4.13 -1.91
C GLY A 61 10.29 -5.04 -0.68
N VAL A 62 11.50 -5.51 -0.32
CA VAL A 62 11.73 -6.39 0.83
C VAL A 62 11.36 -5.70 2.15
N TRP A 63 11.63 -4.39 2.25
CA TRP A 63 11.32 -3.62 3.45
C TRP A 63 9.82 -3.52 3.68
N GLY A 64 9.03 -3.18 2.65
CA GLY A 64 7.58 -3.12 2.81
C GLY A 64 6.93 -4.50 2.96
N ALA A 65 7.54 -5.58 2.43
CA ALA A 65 7.07 -6.94 2.73
C ALA A 65 7.21 -7.27 4.23
N GLY A 66 8.31 -6.86 4.85
CA GLY A 66 8.51 -6.94 6.30
C GLY A 66 7.55 -6.05 7.09
N LEU A 67 7.30 -4.82 6.61
CA LEU A 67 6.36 -3.90 7.24
C LEU A 67 4.93 -4.44 7.22
N CYS A 68 4.47 -4.96 6.07
CA CYS A 68 3.14 -5.57 5.94
C CYS A 68 2.98 -6.80 6.84
N LEU A 69 4.02 -7.64 6.96
CA LEU A 69 4.03 -8.77 7.89
C LEU A 69 3.88 -8.29 9.34
N ARG A 70 4.67 -7.28 9.74
CA ARG A 70 4.62 -6.73 11.10
C ARG A 70 3.27 -6.07 11.41
N LEU A 71 2.71 -5.34 10.45
CA LEU A 71 1.38 -4.74 10.59
C LEU A 71 0.31 -5.81 10.77
N HIS A 72 0.38 -6.92 10.03
CA HIS A 72 -0.54 -8.04 10.22
C HIS A 72 -0.40 -8.69 11.59
N GLU A 73 0.83 -8.88 12.10
CA GLU A 73 1.08 -9.46 13.43
C GLU A 73 0.52 -8.60 14.57
N VAL A 74 0.68 -7.28 14.47
CA VAL A 74 0.27 -6.32 15.51
C VAL A 74 -1.22 -6.06 15.45
N ASP A 75 -1.76 -5.75 14.27
CA ASP A 75 -3.15 -5.35 14.12
C ASP A 75 -4.10 -6.53 13.93
N LYS A 76 -3.65 -7.72 13.50
CA LYS A 76 -4.47 -8.93 13.21
C LYS A 76 -5.71 -8.69 12.34
N ASN A 77 -5.75 -7.59 11.60
CA ASN A 77 -6.90 -7.17 10.83
C ASN A 77 -6.71 -7.49 9.36
N GLU A 78 -7.75 -8.00 8.73
CA GLU A 78 -7.76 -8.31 7.30
C GLU A 78 -8.08 -7.05 6.49
N TYR A 79 -7.33 -6.83 5.41
CA TYR A 79 -7.58 -5.72 4.50
C TYR A 79 -8.66 -6.12 3.50
N LYS A 80 -9.72 -5.30 3.38
CA LYS A 80 -10.79 -5.54 2.41
C LYS A 80 -10.35 -5.20 0.99
N ILE A 81 -9.52 -4.16 0.86
CA ILE A 81 -9.01 -3.67 -0.42
C ILE A 81 -7.51 -3.40 -0.24
N VAL A 82 -6.71 -3.90 -1.20
CA VAL A 82 -5.28 -3.59 -1.27
C VAL A 82 -4.98 -3.07 -2.67
N VAL A 83 -4.41 -1.87 -2.76
CA VAL A 83 -4.00 -1.24 -4.01
C VAL A 83 -2.48 -1.12 -4.02
N GLY A 84 -1.86 -1.53 -5.12
CA GLY A 84 -0.41 -1.52 -5.26
C GLY A 84 0.02 -0.93 -6.60
N THR A 85 1.15 -0.22 -6.63
CA THR A 85 1.79 0.26 -7.88
C THR A 85 3.17 -0.36 -8.06
N SER A 86 3.55 -0.76 -9.28
CA SER A 86 4.85 -1.40 -9.60
C SER A 86 5.20 -2.56 -8.65
N THR A 87 6.29 -2.50 -7.87
CA THR A 87 6.61 -3.52 -6.86
C THR A 87 5.42 -3.79 -5.92
N GLY A 88 4.67 -2.75 -5.55
CA GLY A 88 3.50 -2.87 -4.70
C GLY A 88 2.34 -3.65 -5.34
N SER A 89 2.20 -3.65 -6.67
CA SER A 89 1.14 -4.41 -7.35
C SER A 89 1.40 -5.91 -7.32
N LEU A 90 2.66 -6.33 -7.25
CA LEU A 90 3.02 -7.74 -7.04
C LEU A 90 2.74 -8.19 -5.59
N MET A 91 2.91 -7.28 -4.63
CA MET A 91 2.67 -7.55 -3.22
C MET A 91 1.18 -7.53 -2.86
N ALA A 92 0.40 -6.62 -3.47
CA ALA A 92 -1.01 -6.42 -3.18
C ALA A 92 -1.85 -7.71 -3.16
N PRO A 93 -1.79 -8.62 -4.15
CA PRO A 93 -2.57 -9.86 -4.11
C PRO A 93 -2.11 -10.83 -3.01
N LEU A 94 -0.81 -10.85 -2.69
CA LEU A 94 -0.28 -11.70 -1.61
C LEU A 94 -0.69 -11.18 -0.23
N VAL A 95 -0.72 -9.86 -0.05
CA VAL A 95 -1.20 -9.19 1.18
C VAL A 95 -2.71 -9.38 1.33
N LEU A 96 -3.49 -9.24 0.25
CA LEU A 96 -4.94 -9.44 0.27
C LEU A 96 -5.33 -10.88 0.64
N LEU A 97 -4.54 -11.87 0.19
CA LEU A 97 -4.77 -13.29 0.49
C LEU A 97 -4.14 -13.75 1.83
N ASN A 98 -3.62 -12.83 2.65
CA ASN A 98 -2.91 -13.13 3.89
C ASN A 98 -1.71 -14.10 3.72
N LYS A 99 -1.11 -14.18 2.52
CA LYS A 99 0.01 -15.08 2.20
C LYS A 99 1.37 -14.45 2.52
N TYR A 100 1.52 -13.89 3.73
CA TYR A 100 2.73 -13.16 4.13
C TYR A 100 4.01 -14.02 4.16
N LYS A 101 3.89 -15.32 4.45
CA LYS A 101 5.03 -16.25 4.40
C LYS A 101 5.57 -16.39 2.97
N LEU A 102 4.67 -16.54 1.99
CA LEU A 102 5.03 -16.60 0.58
C LEU A 102 5.59 -15.26 0.10
N LEU A 103 5.00 -14.15 0.53
CA LEU A 103 5.51 -12.81 0.26
C LEU A 103 6.96 -12.65 0.76
N LYS A 104 7.24 -13.04 2.00
CA LYS A 104 8.60 -13.01 2.56
C LYS A 104 9.54 -13.88 1.75
N THR A 105 9.18 -15.13 1.45
CA THR A 105 10.02 -16.03 0.66
C THR A 105 10.30 -15.46 -0.73
N ALA A 106 9.27 -15.02 -1.47
CA ALA A 106 9.43 -14.48 -2.82
C ALA A 106 10.36 -13.27 -2.89
N TYR A 107 10.32 -12.38 -1.89
CA TYR A 107 11.19 -11.20 -1.83
C TYR A 107 12.57 -11.46 -1.22
N THR A 108 12.77 -12.57 -0.51
CA THR A 108 14.07 -12.92 0.12
C THR A 108 14.86 -13.98 -0.64
N SER A 109 14.19 -14.79 -1.47
CA SER A 109 14.82 -15.88 -2.24
C SER A 109 15.48 -15.43 -3.53
N VAL A 110 15.20 -14.21 -4.01
CA VAL A 110 15.71 -13.70 -5.27
C VAL A 110 16.97 -12.87 -5.01
N THR A 111 18.12 -13.29 -5.55
CA THR A 111 19.38 -12.57 -5.42
C THR A 111 19.65 -11.67 -6.63
N GLN A 112 20.55 -10.68 -6.52
CA GLN A 112 20.87 -9.80 -7.67
C GLN A 112 21.39 -10.56 -8.91
N LYS A 113 22.03 -11.73 -8.70
CA LYS A 113 22.51 -12.61 -9.79
C LYS A 113 21.36 -13.26 -10.56
N ASP A 114 20.22 -13.42 -9.90
CA ASP A 114 19.00 -14.00 -10.46
C ASP A 114 18.20 -12.97 -11.27
N ILE A 115 18.35 -11.68 -10.94
CA ILE A 115 17.62 -10.57 -11.56
C ILE A 115 18.38 -10.03 -12.78
N PHE A 116 19.70 -9.83 -12.68
CA PHE A 116 20.48 -9.19 -13.74
C PHE A 116 21.59 -10.11 -14.28
N ASN A 117 21.57 -10.38 -15.59
CA ASN A 117 22.65 -11.11 -16.27
C ASN A 117 23.93 -10.27 -16.37
N VAL A 118 23.77 -8.95 -16.55
CA VAL A 118 24.85 -7.98 -16.46
C VAL A 118 24.44 -6.93 -15.44
N ASN A 119 25.06 -6.99 -14.26
CA ASN A 119 24.72 -6.13 -13.14
C ASN A 119 25.25 -4.70 -13.37
N PRO A 120 24.38 -3.69 -13.49
CA PRO A 120 24.80 -2.29 -13.61
C PRO A 120 25.28 -1.70 -12.28
N PHE A 121 25.08 -2.41 -11.16
CA PHE A 121 25.48 -1.99 -9.82
C PHE A 121 26.76 -2.71 -9.37
N LYS A 122 27.62 -1.97 -8.67
CA LYS A 122 28.74 -2.50 -7.90
C LYS A 122 28.22 -3.07 -6.57
N PRO A 123 28.97 -3.96 -5.88
CA PRO A 123 28.56 -4.51 -4.58
C PRO A 123 28.36 -3.45 -3.48
N ASN A 124 28.88 -2.23 -3.67
CA ASN A 124 28.66 -1.06 -2.81
C ASN A 124 27.43 -0.21 -3.20
N GLY A 125 26.57 -0.71 -4.10
CA GLY A 125 25.36 -0.01 -4.55
C GLY A 125 25.61 1.11 -5.59
N GLN A 126 26.87 1.41 -5.93
CA GLN A 126 27.18 2.43 -6.94
C GLN A 126 26.93 1.90 -8.35
N LEU A 127 26.35 2.73 -9.21
CA LEU A 127 26.24 2.45 -10.64
C LEU A 127 27.62 2.37 -11.28
N LYS A 128 27.84 1.35 -12.12
CA LYS A 128 29.00 1.28 -13.03
C LYS A 128 28.76 2.27 -14.18
N ALA A 129 28.96 3.56 -13.91
CA ALA A 129 28.68 4.65 -14.85
C ALA A 129 29.31 4.43 -16.23
N LEU A 130 30.53 3.89 -16.29
CA LEU A 130 31.22 3.61 -17.56
C LEU A 130 30.56 2.47 -18.35
N THR A 131 30.14 1.40 -17.68
CA THR A 131 29.47 0.24 -18.31
C THR A 131 28.03 0.57 -18.70
N VAL A 132 27.33 1.36 -17.89
CA VAL A 132 25.97 1.83 -18.18
C VAL A 132 25.98 2.87 -19.29
N GLY A 133 26.97 3.79 -19.31
CA GLY A 133 27.16 4.77 -20.36
C GLY A 133 27.49 4.12 -21.71
N TRP A 134 28.42 3.16 -21.73
CA TRP A 134 28.72 2.38 -22.93
C TRP A 134 27.50 1.62 -23.45
N ARG A 135 26.66 1.11 -22.53
CA ARG A 135 25.42 0.43 -22.90
C ARG A 135 24.38 1.38 -23.45
N PHE A 136 24.16 2.55 -22.84
CA PHE A 136 23.17 3.51 -23.32
C PHE A 136 23.46 4.04 -24.73
N VAL A 137 24.75 4.08 -25.12
CA VAL A 137 25.18 4.51 -26.47
C VAL A 137 25.00 3.40 -27.51
N PHE A 138 25.17 2.12 -27.15
CA PHE A 138 25.15 1.00 -28.10
C PHE A 138 23.93 0.08 -27.99
N ASN A 139 23.12 0.17 -26.91
CA ASN A 139 21.98 -0.69 -26.61
C ASN A 139 20.89 0.07 -25.81
N ASN A 140 19.61 -0.14 -26.14
CA ASN A 140 18.47 0.58 -25.52
C ASN A 140 18.05 0.07 -24.11
N SER A 141 18.92 -0.63 -23.37
CA SER A 141 18.56 -1.21 -22.05
C SER A 141 19.66 -1.08 -21.00
N LEU A 142 19.25 -0.78 -19.77
CA LEU A 142 20.10 -0.69 -18.57
C LEU A 142 20.68 -2.05 -18.14
N GLY A 143 20.03 -3.15 -18.52
CA GLY A 143 20.37 -4.51 -18.08
C GLY A 143 19.69 -5.55 -18.95
N GLU A 144 20.25 -6.76 -19.00
CA GLU A 144 19.58 -7.89 -19.62
C GLU A 144 19.07 -8.83 -18.52
N THR A 145 17.78 -9.15 -18.57
CA THR A 145 17.05 -9.87 -17.50
C THR A 145 16.84 -11.36 -17.85
N TYR A 146 17.68 -11.93 -18.73
CA TYR A 146 17.53 -13.32 -19.20
C TYR A 146 17.61 -14.36 -18.08
N ALA A 147 18.38 -14.07 -17.01
CA ALA A 147 18.48 -14.92 -15.82
C ALA A 147 17.13 -15.05 -15.09
N LEU A 148 16.40 -13.94 -14.93
CA LEU A 148 15.09 -13.93 -14.27
C LEU A 148 14.05 -14.67 -15.10
N ARG A 149 14.07 -14.47 -16.43
CA ARG A 149 13.18 -15.20 -17.35
C ARG A 149 13.39 -16.71 -17.26
N ARG A 150 14.64 -17.15 -17.08
CA ARG A 150 14.99 -18.58 -16.95
C ARG A 150 14.59 -19.18 -15.59
N LEU A 151 14.50 -18.35 -14.55
CA LEU A 151 14.02 -18.74 -13.23
C LEU A 151 12.50 -18.88 -13.15
N ILE A 152 11.75 -18.06 -13.89
CA ILE A 152 10.28 -18.13 -13.95
C ILE A 152 9.81 -19.30 -14.83
N ASN A 153 10.54 -19.62 -15.91
CA ASN A 153 10.20 -20.72 -16.83
C ASN A 153 10.61 -22.12 -16.34
N LYS A 154 11.11 -22.24 -15.11
CA LYS A 154 11.58 -23.50 -14.53
C LYS A 154 10.52 -24.07 -13.60
#